data_AF-A0A5B0LR27-F1
#
_entry.id   AF-A0A5B0LR27-F1
#
_cell.length_a   1.000
_cell.length_b   1.000
_cell.length_c   1.000
_cell.angle_alpha   90.00
_cell.angle_beta   90.00
_cell.angle_gamma   90.00
#
_symmetry.space_group_name_H-M   'P 1'
#
loop_
_entity.id
_entity.type
_entity.pdbx_description
1 polymer ?
#
loop_
_entity_poly.entity_id
_entity_poly.type
_entity_poly.pdbx_seq_one_letter_code
_entity_poly.pdbx_strand_id
1 'polypeptide(L)'
;MRRLSELTRIYSPNALRSSDIDQTILAVDKLLAHHDAAIHQEVVIQNGPNPNELGSFISSLDEIVKSIQTLSRTEAPVSESTLHAEKLLRTGVESLSDMFAGWVRDSTGPPLTDPVHQTADPPQPLGFSPNTINKLHKLYAYLQQLSKSLPGNQTIQDVHKEIVSAYASVRSKYVVASLKTLSDGSVEAIRNGDGFGQFSSFISCLLDMLNVEYKAVLSVFKGASTIQIKAIYSQVISASLELLSETGQSVNSVIKRSLSSYIGVAFDTYAAILEQLPRFDEEVRRPAGRKENELGDLLHAFKGSCLRSLPEFIADTKTFGEKQPVGSEASNTMTSEMTIVVVEYLKMLCQHPDMVETLLVILGDGKWIFGATNNPKTPSSAGASNDEAPLLIKYLDDALSTLYAAIEARSKNLKLRSTVASAITSVTARNGVGAIYMLNNFTYIRRELLESAVLDIYGDPLADQLNKRVRTCKVRYLEIWSPLISALMDAGGEEGKFGLGAVKSALPGQHAGAERRDVKDRFGRFNEAFEEVIQLHQAANLANNDPDLKDQLRDEIERMIMPTYAKFTQRHEGGQFSKNPSKYLKFSAEQLEERLDGLFQ
;
A
#
# COMPACT_ATOMS: atom_id res chain seq x y z
N MET A 1 39.76 103.06 -33.88
CA MET A 1 39.82 102.21 -35.09
C MET A 1 40.07 100.76 -34.72
N ARG A 2 39.04 99.99 -34.35
CA ARG A 2 39.02 98.51 -34.25
C ARG A 2 37.61 98.07 -33.84
N ARG A 3 36.71 97.90 -34.81
CA ARG A 3 35.40 97.24 -34.65
C ARG A 3 34.68 97.00 -35.99
N LEU A 4 35.39 96.49 -36.99
CA LEU A 4 34.80 96.21 -38.32
C LEU A 4 35.42 95.01 -39.06
N SER A 5 35.96 94.00 -38.35
CA SER A 5 36.59 92.83 -39.00
C SER A 5 36.24 91.46 -38.39
N GLU A 6 35.22 91.34 -37.54
CA GLU A 6 34.82 90.04 -36.93
C GLU A 6 33.31 89.77 -37.03
N LEU A 7 32.67 90.19 -38.13
CA LEU A 7 31.25 89.90 -38.40
C LEU A 7 31.03 89.25 -39.78
N THR A 8 32.06 88.60 -40.33
CA THR A 8 32.02 87.93 -41.65
C THR A 8 32.31 86.43 -41.56
N ARG A 9 31.79 85.76 -40.51
CA ARG A 9 31.88 84.28 -40.43
C ARG A 9 30.65 83.57 -39.86
N ILE A 10 29.49 84.23 -39.88
CA ILE A 10 28.21 83.59 -39.54
C ILE A 10 27.20 83.95 -40.63
N TYR A 11 26.52 82.92 -41.14
CA TYR A 11 25.43 82.94 -42.13
C TYR A 11 25.79 82.98 -43.62
N SER A 12 26.10 81.80 -44.18
CA SER A 12 25.55 81.42 -45.48
C SER A 12 24.36 80.48 -45.24
N PRO A 13 23.09 80.93 -45.40
CA PRO A 13 21.91 80.09 -45.26
C PRO A 13 21.90 78.87 -46.19
N ASN A 14 22.68 78.91 -47.27
CA ASN A 14 22.82 77.82 -48.24
C ASN A 14 23.77 76.70 -47.76
N ALA A 15 24.74 76.99 -46.90
CA ALA A 15 25.68 75.98 -46.40
C ALA A 15 25.04 75.06 -45.34
N LEU A 16 24.19 75.62 -44.47
CA LEU A 16 23.38 74.85 -43.51
C LEU A 16 22.32 74.01 -44.22
N ARG A 17 21.60 74.58 -45.20
CA ARG A 17 20.62 73.83 -46.01
C ARG A 17 21.26 72.71 -46.85
N SER A 18 22.43 72.93 -47.45
CA SER A 18 23.15 71.88 -48.18
C SER A 18 23.53 70.73 -47.27
N SER A 19 24.12 71.03 -46.10
CA SER A 19 24.50 70.02 -45.11
C SER A 19 23.29 69.18 -44.65
N ASP A 20 22.15 69.82 -44.39
CA ASP A 20 20.94 69.13 -43.94
C ASP A 20 20.32 68.27 -45.06
N ILE A 21 20.37 68.75 -46.32
CA ILE A 21 19.94 67.97 -47.50
C ILE A 21 20.87 66.78 -47.74
N ASP A 22 22.19 66.99 -47.66
CA ASP A 22 23.20 65.93 -47.84
C ASP A 22 23.07 64.85 -46.75
N GLN A 23 22.81 65.24 -45.49
CA GLN A 23 22.50 64.30 -44.41
C GLN A 23 21.20 63.53 -44.65
N THR A 24 20.18 64.19 -45.20
CA THR A 24 18.90 63.55 -45.52
C THR A 24 19.04 62.58 -46.69
N ILE A 25 19.80 62.93 -47.74
CA ILE A 25 20.11 62.03 -48.87
C ILE A 25 20.90 60.82 -48.38
N LEU A 26 21.93 61.02 -47.55
CA LEU A 26 22.68 59.93 -46.93
C LEU A 26 21.79 59.01 -46.08
N ALA A 27 20.81 59.57 -45.38
CA ALA A 27 19.83 58.78 -44.62
C ALA A 27 18.92 57.96 -45.56
N VAL A 28 18.46 58.54 -46.67
CA VAL A 28 17.62 57.85 -47.67
C VAL A 28 18.38 56.76 -48.42
N ASP A 29 19.62 57.04 -48.87
CA ASP A 29 20.48 56.04 -49.53
C ASP A 29 20.78 54.87 -48.58
N LYS A 30 20.97 55.16 -47.29
CA LYS A 30 21.14 54.13 -46.27
C LYS A 30 19.85 53.32 -46.06
N LEU A 31 18.68 53.96 -46.05
CA LEU A 31 17.38 53.26 -45.96
C LEU A 31 17.16 52.34 -47.18
N LEU A 32 17.45 52.81 -48.40
CA LEU A 32 17.33 52.03 -49.63
C LEU A 32 18.30 50.85 -49.64
N ALA A 33 19.57 51.05 -49.26
CA ALA A 33 20.55 49.97 -49.22
C ALA A 33 20.15 48.83 -48.26
N HIS A 34 19.58 49.15 -47.10
CA HIS A 34 19.09 48.13 -46.15
C HIS A 34 17.78 47.46 -46.59
N HIS A 35 16.94 48.17 -47.35
CA HIS A 35 15.75 47.61 -47.98
C HIS A 35 16.13 46.60 -49.07
N ASP A 36 17.02 46.99 -49.99
CA ASP A 36 17.50 46.12 -51.07
C ASP A 36 18.24 44.89 -50.50
N ALA A 37 19.04 45.08 -49.46
CA ALA A 37 19.70 43.99 -48.76
C ALA A 37 18.71 42.95 -48.20
N ALA A 38 17.57 43.40 -47.65
CA ALA A 38 16.52 42.50 -47.16
C ALA A 38 15.82 41.75 -48.31
N ILE A 39 15.50 42.44 -49.41
CA ILE A 39 14.90 41.84 -50.61
C ILE A 39 15.84 40.76 -51.19
N HIS A 40 17.14 41.00 -51.23
CA HIS A 40 18.12 40.02 -51.69
C HIS A 40 18.13 38.72 -50.87
N GLN A 41 17.70 38.77 -49.60
CA GLN A 41 17.60 37.57 -48.75
C GLN A 41 16.25 36.84 -48.87
N GLU A 42 15.22 37.46 -49.48
CA GLU A 42 13.85 36.95 -49.50
C GLU A 42 13.77 35.51 -50.04
N VAL A 43 14.45 35.24 -51.15
CA VAL A 43 14.46 33.91 -51.79
C VAL A 43 15.02 32.84 -50.84
N VAL A 44 16.09 33.15 -50.11
CA VAL A 44 16.72 32.19 -49.19
C VAL A 44 15.78 31.90 -48.01
N ILE A 45 15.14 32.93 -47.46
CA ILE A 45 14.20 32.78 -46.35
C ILE A 45 12.95 32.01 -46.77
N GLN A 46 12.39 32.31 -47.94
CA GLN A 46 11.20 31.63 -48.46
C GLN A 46 11.45 30.16 -48.78
N ASN A 47 12.66 29.80 -49.21
CA ASN A 47 13.03 28.40 -49.47
C ASN A 47 13.20 27.56 -48.19
N GLY A 48 13.31 28.21 -47.02
CA GLY A 48 13.49 27.55 -45.73
C GLY A 48 14.91 27.02 -45.47
N PRO A 49 15.21 26.63 -44.22
CA PRO A 49 16.53 26.16 -43.83
C PRO A 49 16.79 24.73 -44.33
N ASN A 50 18.00 24.47 -44.85
CA ASN A 50 18.48 23.13 -45.18
C ASN A 50 19.12 22.47 -43.94
N PRO A 51 18.65 21.30 -43.46
CA PRO A 51 19.21 20.62 -42.28
C PRO A 51 20.71 20.30 -42.39
N ASN A 52 21.23 20.14 -43.60
CA ASN A 52 22.63 19.80 -43.86
C ASN A 52 23.52 21.04 -44.09
N GLU A 53 22.92 22.18 -44.42
CA GLU A 53 23.61 23.42 -44.81
C GLU A 53 22.94 24.66 -44.22
N LEU A 54 22.88 24.75 -42.89
CA LEU A 54 22.25 25.89 -42.19
C LEU A 54 23.00 27.22 -42.34
N GLY A 55 24.27 27.20 -42.74
CA GLY A 55 25.13 28.39 -42.71
C GLY A 55 24.65 29.54 -43.60
N SER A 56 24.17 29.24 -44.81
CA SER A 56 23.63 30.25 -45.74
C SER A 56 22.35 30.87 -45.19
N PHE A 57 21.44 30.06 -44.69
CA PHE A 57 20.18 30.50 -44.10
C PHE A 57 20.38 31.37 -42.85
N ILE A 58 21.27 30.95 -41.94
CA ILE A 58 21.66 31.73 -40.76
C ILE A 58 22.24 33.09 -41.18
N SER A 59 23.13 33.10 -42.17
CA SER A 59 23.73 34.35 -42.67
C SER A 59 22.68 35.31 -43.24
N SER A 60 21.71 34.80 -44.00
CA SER A 60 20.60 35.58 -44.52
C SER A 60 19.73 36.17 -43.41
N LEU A 61 19.46 35.40 -42.35
CA LEU A 61 18.74 35.90 -41.16
C LEU A 61 19.53 36.97 -40.40
N ASP A 62 20.85 36.80 -40.23
CA ASP A 62 21.71 37.80 -39.60
C ASP A 62 21.68 39.14 -40.37
N GLU A 63 21.68 39.09 -41.71
CA GLU A 63 21.54 40.30 -42.53
C GLU A 63 20.16 40.97 -42.37
N ILE A 64 19.08 40.21 -42.33
CA ILE A 64 17.73 40.75 -42.05
C ILE A 64 17.69 41.43 -40.67
N VAL A 65 18.29 40.79 -39.66
CA VAL A 65 18.36 41.32 -38.30
C VAL A 65 19.15 42.64 -38.25
N LYS A 66 20.29 42.72 -38.96
CA LYS A 66 21.07 43.97 -39.11
C LYS A 66 20.27 45.06 -39.82
N SER A 67 19.51 44.71 -40.86
CA SER A 67 18.62 45.65 -41.55
C SER A 67 17.55 46.19 -40.59
N ILE A 68 16.86 45.34 -39.83
CA ILE A 68 15.88 45.78 -38.83
C ILE A 68 16.53 46.70 -37.79
N GLN A 69 17.67 46.31 -37.20
CA GLN A 69 18.39 47.14 -36.23
C GLN A 69 18.72 48.54 -36.76
N THR A 70 19.07 48.63 -38.04
CA THR A 70 19.47 49.91 -38.66
C THR A 70 18.24 50.75 -38.99
N LEU A 71 17.19 50.14 -39.54
CA LEU A 71 15.91 50.79 -39.86
C LEU A 71 15.20 51.30 -38.59
N SER A 72 15.28 50.58 -37.47
CA SER A 72 14.69 51.02 -36.19
C SER A 72 15.43 52.18 -35.51
N ARG A 73 16.67 52.50 -35.92
CA ARG A 73 17.45 53.62 -35.36
C ARG A 73 17.18 54.95 -36.07
N THR A 74 16.64 54.92 -37.28
CA THR A 74 16.21 56.11 -38.00
C THR A 74 14.86 56.59 -37.45
N GLU A 75 14.77 57.84 -36.99
CA GLU A 75 13.55 58.47 -36.41
C GLU A 75 12.38 58.65 -37.41
N ALA A 76 12.43 57.96 -38.55
CA ALA A 76 11.39 57.98 -39.57
C ALA A 76 10.17 57.15 -39.11
N PRO A 77 8.94 57.51 -39.52
CA PRO A 77 7.77 56.67 -39.31
C PRO A 77 8.01 55.26 -39.88
N VAL A 78 7.46 54.22 -39.23
CA VAL A 78 7.62 52.81 -39.63
C VAL A 78 7.43 52.68 -41.14
N SER A 79 8.53 52.44 -41.83
CA SER A 79 8.54 52.36 -43.30
C SER A 79 8.06 51.00 -43.76
N GLU A 80 7.51 50.93 -44.97
CA GLU A 80 7.15 49.67 -45.63
C GLU A 80 8.32 48.68 -45.66
N SER A 81 9.55 49.19 -45.81
CA SER A 81 10.80 48.43 -45.73
C SER A 81 11.01 47.75 -44.37
N THR A 82 10.65 48.41 -43.27
CA THR A 82 10.77 47.86 -41.92
C THR A 82 9.78 46.71 -41.73
N LEU A 83 8.52 46.90 -42.17
CA LEU A 83 7.49 45.86 -42.12
C LEU A 83 7.86 44.64 -42.96
N HIS A 84 8.44 44.85 -44.14
CA HIS A 84 8.89 43.76 -45.00
C HIS A 84 10.02 42.95 -44.33
N ALA A 85 11.03 43.63 -43.77
CA ALA A 85 12.12 42.96 -43.06
C ALA A 85 11.62 42.18 -41.82
N GLU A 86 10.68 42.74 -41.06
CA GLU A 86 10.05 42.04 -39.92
C GLU A 86 9.23 40.81 -40.36
N LYS A 87 8.57 40.88 -41.53
CA LYS A 87 7.87 39.73 -42.12
C LYS A 87 8.85 38.63 -42.53
N LEU A 88 9.97 38.98 -43.17
CA LEU A 88 11.02 38.00 -43.51
C LEU A 88 11.65 37.40 -42.26
N LEU A 89 11.93 38.21 -41.23
CA LEU A 89 12.40 37.72 -39.94
C LEU A 89 11.44 36.66 -39.38
N ARG A 90 10.13 36.97 -39.35
CA ARG A 90 9.09 36.05 -38.90
C ARG A 90 9.14 34.72 -39.64
N THR A 91 9.05 34.74 -40.96
CA THR A 91 9.11 33.52 -41.78
C THR A 91 10.39 32.72 -41.50
N GLY A 92 11.53 33.39 -41.37
CA GLY A 92 12.79 32.73 -41.12
C GLY A 92 12.89 32.08 -39.74
N VAL A 93 12.47 32.77 -38.67
CA VAL A 93 12.52 32.20 -37.32
C VAL A 93 11.45 31.13 -37.08
N GLU A 94 10.25 31.27 -37.68
CA GLU A 94 9.21 30.24 -37.66
C GLU A 94 9.70 28.96 -38.37
N SER A 95 10.39 29.10 -39.51
CA SER A 95 10.99 27.94 -40.20
C SER A 95 12.08 27.23 -39.37
N LEU A 96 12.82 27.96 -38.53
CA LEU A 96 13.76 27.35 -37.57
C LEU A 96 13.02 26.64 -36.42
N SER A 97 11.88 27.19 -35.98
CA SER A 97 10.97 26.57 -35.00
C SER A 97 10.48 25.21 -35.50
N ASP A 98 9.97 25.17 -36.73
CA ASP A 98 9.48 23.96 -37.38
C ASP A 98 10.58 22.90 -37.52
N MET A 99 11.78 23.32 -37.95
CA MET A 99 12.95 22.45 -38.05
C MET A 99 13.34 21.87 -36.68
N PHE A 100 13.37 22.70 -35.62
CA PHE A 100 13.64 22.24 -34.27
C PHE A 100 12.61 21.21 -33.82
N ALA A 101 11.31 21.50 -33.99
CA ALA A 101 10.22 20.59 -33.65
C ALA A 101 10.31 19.27 -34.43
N GLY A 102 10.70 19.33 -35.72
CA GLY A 102 11.02 18.17 -36.55
C GLY A 102 12.13 17.31 -35.95
N TRP A 103 13.28 17.91 -35.60
CA TRP A 103 14.39 17.16 -35.00
C TRP A 103 14.06 16.52 -33.65
N VAL A 104 13.27 17.18 -32.80
CA VAL A 104 12.81 16.60 -31.53
C VAL A 104 11.94 15.39 -31.80
N ARG A 105 11.00 15.47 -32.75
CA ARG A 105 10.11 14.36 -33.13
C ARG A 105 10.88 13.21 -33.75
N ASP A 106 11.74 13.48 -34.72
CA ASP A 106 12.49 12.45 -35.45
C ASP A 106 13.52 11.75 -34.57
N SER A 107 14.04 12.45 -33.55
CA SER A 107 14.97 11.88 -32.58
C SER A 107 14.27 11.24 -31.38
N THR A 108 12.95 11.37 -31.25
CA THR A 108 12.19 10.70 -30.20
C THR A 108 11.85 9.29 -30.69
N GLY A 109 12.47 8.29 -30.07
CA GLY A 109 12.22 6.88 -30.38
C GLY A 109 10.80 6.42 -30.06
N PRO A 110 10.46 5.16 -30.40
CA PRO A 110 9.17 4.59 -30.03
C PRO A 110 9.02 4.53 -28.50
N PRO A 111 7.78 4.62 -27.97
CA PRO A 111 7.52 4.43 -26.54
C PRO A 111 8.08 3.09 -26.03
N LEU A 112 8.47 3.06 -24.76
CA LEU A 112 8.95 1.84 -24.12
C LEU A 112 7.86 0.76 -24.12
N THR A 113 8.25 -0.47 -24.45
CA THR A 113 7.36 -1.63 -24.46
C THR A 113 7.41 -2.41 -23.15
N ASP A 114 8.57 -2.38 -22.48
CA ASP A 114 8.78 -2.92 -21.15
C ASP A 114 9.50 -1.87 -20.29
N PRO A 115 8.75 -0.89 -19.74
CA PRO A 115 9.34 0.21 -18.98
C PRO A 115 10.17 -0.26 -17.79
N VAL A 116 9.76 -1.34 -17.09
CA VAL A 116 10.45 -1.81 -15.88
C VAL A 116 11.87 -2.27 -16.21
N HIS A 117 12.02 -3.11 -17.22
CA HIS A 117 13.34 -3.54 -17.65
C HIS A 117 14.12 -2.41 -18.31
N GLN A 118 13.46 -1.65 -19.20
CA GLN A 118 14.15 -0.67 -20.05
C GLN A 118 14.59 0.58 -19.28
N THR A 119 14.01 0.91 -18.12
CA THR A 119 14.55 1.97 -17.25
C THR A 119 15.68 1.48 -16.37
N ALA A 120 15.61 0.23 -15.90
CA ALA A 120 16.64 -0.36 -15.04
C ALA A 120 17.93 -0.71 -15.80
N ASP A 121 17.82 -1.34 -16.96
CA ASP A 121 18.93 -1.69 -17.85
C ASP A 121 18.59 -1.29 -19.30
N PRO A 122 18.83 -0.02 -19.66
CA PRO A 122 18.43 0.50 -20.96
C PRO A 122 19.30 -0.08 -22.09
N PRO A 123 18.72 -0.80 -23.08
CA PRO A 123 19.47 -1.29 -24.23
C PRO A 123 19.97 -0.17 -25.14
N GLN A 124 19.33 1.00 -25.07
CA GLN A 124 19.73 2.24 -25.72
C GLN A 124 19.45 3.42 -24.78
N PRO A 125 20.18 4.54 -24.89
CA PRO A 125 19.91 5.72 -24.08
C PRO A 125 18.43 6.17 -24.20
N LEU A 126 17.75 6.32 -23.06
CA LEU A 126 16.35 6.75 -22.98
C LEU A 126 16.13 8.21 -23.45
N GLY A 127 17.18 9.02 -23.32
CA GLY A 127 17.20 10.41 -23.75
C GLY A 127 17.74 10.60 -25.17
N PHE A 128 17.94 11.85 -25.57
CA PHE A 128 18.51 12.15 -26.88
C PHE A 128 19.98 11.75 -27.00
N SER A 129 20.37 11.35 -28.22
CA SER A 129 21.78 11.15 -28.55
C SER A 129 22.59 12.45 -28.38
N PRO A 130 23.91 12.38 -28.11
CA PRO A 130 24.76 13.56 -28.03
C PRO A 130 24.71 14.43 -29.30
N ASN A 131 24.59 13.80 -30.47
CA ASN A 131 24.48 14.51 -31.75
C ASN A 131 23.16 15.29 -31.86
N THR A 132 22.05 14.69 -31.44
CA THR A 132 20.75 15.36 -31.38
C THR A 132 20.80 16.54 -30.41
N ILE A 133 21.30 16.32 -29.19
CA ILE A 133 21.45 17.38 -28.17
C ILE A 133 22.24 18.56 -28.75
N ASN A 134 23.36 18.29 -29.42
CA ASN A 134 24.19 19.33 -30.03
C ASN A 134 23.45 20.12 -31.13
N LYS A 135 22.67 19.47 -31.99
CA LYS A 135 21.90 20.15 -33.05
C LYS A 135 20.80 21.04 -32.44
N LEU A 136 20.03 20.51 -31.50
CA LEU A 136 18.98 21.26 -30.80
C LEU A 136 19.57 22.46 -30.04
N HIS A 137 20.66 22.25 -29.29
CA HIS A 137 21.33 23.30 -28.54
C HIS A 137 21.86 24.41 -29.44
N LYS A 138 22.48 24.08 -30.58
CA LYS A 138 23.01 25.09 -31.52
C LYS A 138 21.91 26.01 -32.06
N LEU A 139 20.75 25.45 -32.42
CA LEU A 139 19.62 26.25 -32.91
C LEU A 139 19.03 27.12 -31.80
N TYR A 140 18.86 26.57 -30.59
CA TYR A 140 18.42 27.34 -29.43
C TYR A 140 19.39 28.49 -29.09
N ALA A 141 20.71 28.22 -29.08
CA ALA A 141 21.74 29.21 -28.81
C ALA A 141 21.75 30.33 -29.85
N TYR A 142 21.51 29.99 -31.12
CA TYR A 142 21.36 30.98 -32.19
C TYR A 142 20.13 31.87 -31.98
N LEU A 143 18.98 31.30 -31.62
CA LEU A 143 17.79 32.12 -31.30
C LEU A 143 18.00 32.99 -30.06
N GLN A 144 18.76 32.54 -29.07
CA GLN A 144 19.17 33.37 -27.93
C GLN A 144 20.07 34.54 -28.36
N GLN A 145 20.96 34.31 -29.33
CA GLN A 145 21.76 35.37 -29.94
C GLN A 145 20.87 36.37 -30.68
N LEU A 146 19.87 35.91 -31.44
CA LEU A 146 18.92 36.81 -32.11
C LEU A 146 18.15 37.68 -31.11
N SER A 147 17.71 37.13 -29.98
CA SER A 147 17.06 37.91 -28.92
C SER A 147 17.95 38.99 -28.31
N LYS A 148 19.27 38.76 -28.26
CA LYS A 148 20.24 39.77 -27.82
C LYS A 148 20.44 40.86 -28.89
N SER A 149 20.41 40.48 -30.16
CA SER A 149 20.52 41.42 -31.29
C SER A 149 19.28 42.30 -31.42
N LEU A 150 18.08 41.76 -31.21
CA LEU A 150 16.82 42.52 -31.24
C LEU A 150 16.06 42.41 -29.91
N PRO A 151 16.52 43.13 -28.85
CA PRO A 151 15.86 43.09 -27.55
C PRO A 151 14.40 43.53 -27.65
N GLY A 152 13.50 42.77 -27.04
CA GLY A 152 12.07 43.11 -27.01
C GLY A 152 11.28 42.77 -28.28
N ASN A 153 11.90 42.19 -29.32
CA ASN A 153 11.17 41.78 -30.51
C ASN A 153 10.20 40.63 -30.21
N GLN A 154 8.90 40.87 -30.43
CA GLN A 154 7.83 39.95 -30.07
C GLN A 154 7.92 38.63 -30.86
N THR A 155 8.20 38.68 -32.15
CA THR A 155 8.30 37.50 -33.03
C THR A 155 9.36 36.51 -32.53
N ILE A 156 10.55 36.99 -32.17
CA ILE A 156 11.62 36.12 -31.65
C ILE A 156 11.21 35.53 -30.28
N GLN A 157 10.55 36.30 -29.43
CA GLN A 157 10.07 35.81 -28.13
C GLN A 157 8.99 34.73 -28.28
N ASP A 158 8.07 34.90 -29.24
CA ASP A 158 7.03 33.92 -29.52
C ASP A 158 7.62 32.61 -30.03
N VAL A 159 8.59 32.66 -30.94
CA VAL A 159 9.32 31.47 -31.41
C VAL A 159 10.09 30.77 -30.29
N HIS A 160 10.71 31.51 -29.37
CA HIS A 160 11.34 30.88 -28.18
C HIS A 160 10.34 30.08 -27.36
N LYS A 161 9.13 30.63 -27.14
CA LYS A 161 8.06 29.91 -26.42
C LYS A 161 7.57 28.72 -27.21
N GLU A 162 7.44 28.84 -28.53
CA GLU A 162 6.98 27.78 -29.41
C GLU A 162 7.94 26.60 -29.41
N ILE A 163 9.24 26.83 -29.51
CA ILE A 163 10.27 25.78 -29.45
C ILE A 163 10.25 25.04 -28.11
N VAL A 164 10.10 25.78 -27.00
CA VAL A 164 9.94 25.19 -25.67
C VAL A 164 8.68 24.33 -25.60
N SER A 165 7.56 24.84 -26.10
CA SER A 165 6.28 24.13 -26.13
C SER A 165 6.33 22.88 -27.01
N ALA A 166 6.95 22.97 -28.19
CA ALA A 166 7.13 21.85 -29.10
C ALA A 166 8.02 20.76 -28.48
N TYR A 167 9.13 21.15 -27.84
CA TYR A 167 9.98 20.24 -27.07
C TYR A 167 9.17 19.52 -25.99
N ALA A 168 8.51 20.29 -25.13
CA ALA A 168 7.75 19.76 -23.99
C ALA A 168 6.59 18.86 -24.44
N SER A 169 5.87 19.23 -25.50
CA SER A 169 4.76 18.46 -26.05
C SER A 169 5.20 17.10 -26.58
N VAL A 170 6.32 17.02 -27.30
CA VAL A 170 6.81 15.74 -27.83
C VAL A 170 7.34 14.85 -26.70
N ARG A 171 8.15 15.40 -25.80
CA ARG A 171 8.76 14.62 -24.71
C ARG A 171 7.74 14.16 -23.67
N SER A 172 6.80 15.01 -23.29
CA SER A 172 5.73 14.62 -22.34
C SER A 172 4.89 13.46 -22.88
N LYS A 173 4.50 13.52 -24.17
CA LYS A 173 3.78 12.44 -24.85
C LYS A 173 4.57 11.14 -24.90
N TYR A 174 5.89 11.21 -25.13
CA TYR A 174 6.75 10.03 -25.11
C TYR A 174 6.77 9.35 -23.74
N VAL A 175 6.94 10.11 -22.65
CA VAL A 175 6.94 9.56 -21.28
C VAL A 175 5.57 8.95 -20.95
N VAL A 176 4.48 9.68 -21.22
CA VAL A 176 3.11 9.20 -20.98
C VAL A 176 2.83 7.92 -21.76
N ALA A 177 3.15 7.89 -23.06
CA ALA A 177 2.92 6.71 -23.90
C ALA A 177 3.74 5.50 -23.44
N SER A 178 4.99 5.73 -22.99
CA SER A 178 5.88 4.68 -22.50
C SER A 178 5.34 4.04 -21.22
N LEU A 179 4.72 4.83 -20.33
CA LEU A 179 4.24 4.35 -19.04
C LEU A 179 2.76 3.91 -19.05
N LYS A 180 2.04 4.11 -20.16
CA LYS A 180 0.60 3.91 -20.23
C LYS A 180 0.19 2.47 -19.89
N THR A 181 0.88 1.47 -20.43
CA THR A 181 0.59 0.06 -20.16
C THR A 181 0.78 -0.29 -18.68
N LEU A 182 1.82 0.26 -18.05
CA LEU A 182 2.08 0.05 -16.62
C LEU A 182 1.01 0.72 -15.74
N SER A 183 0.66 1.97 -16.08
CA SER A 183 -0.44 2.70 -15.44
C SER A 183 -1.75 1.91 -15.52
N ASP A 184 -2.12 1.48 -16.73
CA ASP A 184 -3.39 0.78 -16.96
C ASP A 184 -3.42 -0.53 -16.17
N GLY A 185 -2.37 -1.35 -16.25
CA GLY A 185 -2.34 -2.62 -15.51
C GLY A 185 -2.23 -2.48 -13.99
N SER A 186 -1.97 -1.29 -13.44
CA SER A 186 -1.85 -1.10 -11.98
C SER A 186 -3.15 -1.42 -11.24
N VAL A 187 -4.31 -1.14 -11.85
CA VAL A 187 -5.61 -1.46 -11.25
C VAL A 187 -5.92 -2.95 -11.37
N GLU A 188 -5.66 -3.55 -12.53
CA GLU A 188 -5.89 -4.97 -12.78
C GLU A 188 -5.01 -5.85 -11.90
N ALA A 189 -3.75 -5.48 -11.66
CA ALA A 189 -2.85 -6.17 -10.73
C ALA A 189 -3.45 -6.33 -9.32
N ILE A 190 -4.03 -5.24 -8.78
CA ILE A 190 -4.69 -5.28 -7.47
C ILE A 190 -5.88 -6.22 -7.49
N ARG A 191 -6.69 -6.19 -8.55
CA ARG A 191 -7.86 -7.07 -8.67
C ARG A 191 -7.48 -8.54 -8.81
N ASN A 192 -6.32 -8.83 -9.38
CA ASN A 192 -5.79 -10.19 -9.55
C ASN A 192 -5.07 -10.72 -8.31
N GLY A 193 -4.83 -9.87 -7.29
CA GLY A 193 -4.12 -10.25 -6.07
C GLY A 193 -2.60 -10.07 -6.15
N ASP A 194 -2.08 -9.44 -7.21
CA ASP A 194 -0.64 -9.17 -7.39
C ASP A 194 -0.15 -8.01 -6.51
N GLY A 195 -1.03 -7.44 -5.68
CA GLY A 195 -0.73 -6.34 -4.76
C GLY A 195 -0.44 -5.03 -5.48
N PHE A 196 0.37 -4.17 -4.86
CA PHE A 196 0.70 -2.83 -5.33
C PHE A 196 2.02 -2.77 -6.13
N GLY A 197 2.69 -3.91 -6.34
CA GLY A 197 4.03 -3.96 -6.95
C GLY A 197 4.10 -3.30 -8.31
N GLN A 198 3.03 -3.42 -9.12
CA GLN A 198 2.95 -2.76 -10.42
C GLN A 198 2.83 -1.23 -10.31
N PHE A 199 2.06 -0.72 -9.35
CA PHE A 199 1.96 0.73 -9.13
C PHE A 199 3.27 1.31 -8.56
N SER A 200 3.95 0.59 -7.67
CA SER A 200 5.29 0.96 -7.19
C SER A 200 6.32 1.00 -8.33
N SER A 201 6.27 0.00 -9.21
CA SER A 201 7.11 -0.06 -10.41
C SER A 201 6.82 1.11 -11.36
N PHE A 202 5.55 1.47 -11.54
CA PHE A 202 5.13 2.64 -12.32
C PHE A 202 5.71 3.95 -11.75
N ILE A 203 5.62 4.19 -10.43
CA ILE A 203 6.20 5.37 -9.79
C ILE A 203 7.71 5.41 -10.01
N SER A 204 8.40 4.29 -9.82
CA SER A 204 9.86 4.20 -9.98
C SER A 204 10.29 4.50 -11.42
N CYS A 205 9.65 3.85 -12.40
CA CYS A 205 9.93 4.07 -13.83
C CYS A 205 9.64 5.52 -14.24
N LEU A 206 8.56 6.11 -13.72
CA LEU A 206 8.23 7.52 -13.95
C LEU A 206 9.38 8.42 -13.49
N LEU A 207 9.84 8.25 -12.25
CA LEU A 207 10.93 9.07 -11.71
C LEU A 207 12.23 8.91 -12.51
N ASP A 208 12.57 7.69 -12.93
CA ASP A 208 13.74 7.44 -13.78
C ASP A 208 13.65 8.21 -15.10
N MET A 209 12.50 8.13 -15.78
CA MET A 209 12.29 8.84 -17.05
C MET A 209 12.28 10.36 -16.86
N LEU A 210 11.65 10.87 -15.80
CA LEU A 210 11.63 12.31 -15.51
C LEU A 210 13.04 12.88 -15.22
N ASN A 211 13.91 12.10 -14.58
CA ASN A 211 15.31 12.47 -14.36
C ASN A 211 16.11 12.51 -15.68
N VAL A 212 15.86 11.57 -16.60
CA VAL A 212 16.42 11.60 -17.96
C VAL A 212 15.99 12.87 -18.70
N GLU A 213 14.71 13.23 -18.63
CA GLU A 213 14.20 14.46 -19.24
C GLU A 213 14.83 15.71 -18.65
N TYR A 214 15.05 15.76 -17.33
CA TYR A 214 15.71 16.90 -16.70
C TYR A 214 17.13 17.11 -17.23
N LYS A 215 17.92 16.04 -17.33
CA LYS A 215 19.28 16.07 -17.90
C LYS A 215 19.27 16.51 -19.37
N ALA A 216 18.28 16.07 -20.14
CA ALA A 216 18.11 16.49 -21.52
C ALA A 216 17.77 17.99 -21.62
N VAL A 217 16.87 18.50 -20.79
CA VAL A 217 16.52 19.94 -20.71
C VAL A 217 17.74 20.79 -20.39
N LEU A 218 18.55 20.41 -19.39
CA LEU A 218 19.78 21.12 -19.04
C LEU A 218 20.77 21.19 -20.20
N SER A 219 20.83 20.14 -21.01
CA SER A 219 21.79 20.03 -22.11
C SER A 219 21.33 20.78 -23.36
N VAL A 220 20.05 20.64 -23.74
CA VAL A 220 19.47 21.30 -24.92
C VAL A 220 19.37 22.81 -24.71
N PHE A 221 18.85 23.24 -23.56
CA PHE A 221 18.62 24.64 -23.24
C PHE A 221 19.78 25.27 -22.45
N LYS A 222 20.99 24.74 -22.63
CA LYS A 222 22.20 25.29 -22.01
C LYS A 222 22.33 26.78 -22.35
N GLY A 223 22.56 27.61 -21.33
CA GLY A 223 22.61 29.07 -21.45
C GLY A 223 21.31 29.79 -21.10
N ALA A 224 20.20 29.06 -20.93
CA ALA A 224 18.99 29.59 -20.30
C ALA A 224 19.23 29.92 -18.82
N SER A 225 18.49 30.89 -18.29
CA SER A 225 18.48 31.19 -16.85
C SER A 225 17.87 30.05 -16.04
N THR A 226 18.20 29.97 -14.75
CA THR A 226 17.61 28.97 -13.84
C THR A 226 16.08 29.01 -13.80
N ILE A 227 15.48 30.21 -13.91
CA ILE A 227 14.03 30.39 -13.93
C ILE A 227 13.43 29.78 -15.21
N GLN A 228 14.08 29.99 -16.36
CA GLN A 228 13.65 29.40 -17.63
C GLN A 228 13.78 27.88 -17.62
N ILE A 229 14.88 27.33 -17.12
CA ILE A 229 15.05 25.87 -17.01
C ILE A 229 13.93 25.25 -16.17
N LYS A 230 13.61 25.85 -15.02
CA LYS A 230 12.49 25.41 -14.17
C LYS A 230 11.17 25.43 -14.92
N ALA A 231 10.86 26.52 -15.63
CA ALA A 231 9.64 26.65 -16.41
C ALA A 231 9.55 25.64 -17.57
N ILE A 232 10.66 25.40 -18.27
CA ILE A 232 10.74 24.41 -19.37
C ILE A 232 10.50 23.01 -18.81
N TYR A 233 11.23 22.63 -17.76
CA TYR A 233 11.07 21.30 -17.16
C TYR A 233 9.67 21.10 -16.59
N SER A 234 9.09 22.12 -15.95
CA SER A 234 7.70 22.09 -15.48
C SER A 234 6.69 21.79 -16.60
N GLN A 235 6.91 22.29 -17.82
CA GLN A 235 6.05 21.97 -18.96
C GLN A 235 6.27 20.53 -19.47
N VAL A 236 7.53 20.06 -19.49
CA VAL A 236 7.87 18.69 -19.95
C VAL A 236 7.20 17.62 -19.08
N ILE A 237 7.14 17.83 -17.77
CA ILE A 237 6.66 16.82 -16.83
C ILE A 237 5.14 16.87 -16.58
N SER A 238 4.44 17.92 -17.01
CA SER A 238 3.06 18.20 -16.61
C SER A 238 2.11 17.04 -16.90
N ALA A 239 2.11 16.52 -18.14
CA ALA A 239 1.21 15.42 -18.53
C ALA A 239 1.56 14.09 -17.83
N SER A 240 2.84 13.87 -17.51
CA SER A 240 3.28 12.66 -16.81
C SER A 240 2.87 12.67 -15.34
N LEU A 241 2.82 13.86 -14.70
CA LEU A 241 2.31 14.02 -13.34
C LEU A 241 0.78 13.97 -13.27
N GLU A 242 0.08 14.38 -14.32
CA GLU A 242 -1.35 14.15 -14.48
C GLU A 242 -1.64 12.64 -14.55
N LEU A 243 -0.89 11.89 -15.38
CA LEU A 243 -0.98 10.43 -15.42
C LEU A 243 -0.76 9.80 -14.04
N LEU A 244 0.29 10.21 -13.30
CA LEU A 244 0.53 9.74 -11.92
C LEU A 244 -0.68 9.93 -11.01
N SER A 245 -1.28 11.12 -11.06
CA SER A 245 -2.45 11.47 -10.25
C SER A 245 -3.65 10.60 -10.60
N GLU A 246 -3.95 10.43 -11.89
CA GLU A 246 -5.06 9.61 -12.38
C GLU A 246 -4.89 8.13 -12.01
N THR A 247 -3.70 7.57 -12.21
CA THR A 247 -3.39 6.17 -11.87
C THR A 247 -3.54 5.95 -10.36
N GLY A 248 -2.92 6.81 -9.54
CA GLY A 248 -2.98 6.69 -8.08
C GLY A 248 -4.38 6.86 -7.51
N GLN A 249 -5.18 7.77 -8.06
CA GLN A 249 -6.59 7.93 -7.68
C GLN A 249 -7.42 6.69 -8.04
N SER A 250 -7.18 6.11 -9.21
CA SER A 250 -7.86 4.89 -9.67
C SER A 250 -7.53 3.69 -8.79
N VAL A 251 -6.26 3.51 -8.44
CA VAL A 251 -5.79 2.50 -7.48
C VAL A 251 -6.46 2.67 -6.12
N ASN A 252 -6.42 3.89 -5.55
CA ASN A 252 -7.03 4.15 -4.25
C ASN A 252 -8.55 3.94 -4.28
N SER A 253 -9.23 4.29 -5.38
CA SER A 253 -10.67 4.07 -5.55
C SER A 253 -11.05 2.59 -5.45
N VAL A 254 -10.26 1.71 -6.08
CA VAL A 254 -10.48 0.26 -6.02
C VAL A 254 -10.29 -0.27 -4.60
N ILE A 255 -9.23 0.14 -3.93
CA ILE A 255 -8.96 -0.22 -2.52
C ILE A 255 -10.10 0.26 -1.62
N LYS A 256 -10.51 1.52 -1.74
CA LYS A 256 -11.58 2.12 -0.92
C LYS A 256 -12.92 1.40 -1.06
N ARG A 257 -13.23 0.86 -2.24
CA ARG A 257 -14.50 0.16 -2.51
C ARG A 257 -14.60 -1.18 -1.78
N SER A 258 -13.47 -1.82 -1.49
CA SER A 258 -13.40 -3.13 -0.83
C SER A 258 -12.27 -3.13 0.21
N LEU A 259 -12.29 -2.13 1.10
CA LEU A 259 -11.18 -1.85 2.00
C LEU A 259 -10.80 -3.06 2.87
N SER A 260 -11.77 -3.79 3.40
CA SER A 260 -11.54 -4.99 4.23
C SER A 260 -10.73 -6.08 3.51
N SER A 261 -10.86 -6.19 2.18
CA SER A 261 -10.11 -7.16 1.38
C SER A 261 -8.73 -6.64 0.96
N TYR A 262 -8.53 -5.33 0.95
CA TYR A 262 -7.31 -4.68 0.44
C TYR A 262 -6.58 -3.88 1.52
N ILE A 263 -6.73 -4.23 2.80
CA ILE A 263 -6.07 -3.49 3.88
C ILE A 263 -4.55 -3.56 3.72
N GLY A 264 -3.97 -4.76 3.57
CA GLY A 264 -2.51 -4.91 3.36
C GLY A 264 -2.02 -4.07 2.18
N VAL A 265 -2.70 -4.17 1.03
CA VAL A 265 -2.38 -3.36 -0.16
C VAL A 265 -2.41 -1.86 0.12
N ALA A 266 -3.35 -1.38 0.94
CA ALA A 266 -3.42 0.03 1.31
C ALA A 266 -2.20 0.48 2.13
N PHE A 267 -1.79 -0.33 3.10
CA PHE A 267 -0.62 -0.06 3.96
C PHE A 267 0.67 -0.11 3.16
N ASP A 268 0.87 -1.14 2.35
CA ASP A 268 2.08 -1.27 1.56
C ASP A 268 2.20 -0.16 0.49
N THR A 269 1.07 0.23 -0.12
CA THR A 269 1.04 1.37 -1.06
C THR A 269 1.40 2.67 -0.35
N TYR A 270 0.87 2.89 0.86
CA TYR A 270 1.19 4.06 1.66
C TYR A 270 2.68 4.11 2.04
N ALA A 271 3.25 2.98 2.46
CA ALA A 271 4.68 2.82 2.76
C ALA A 271 5.55 3.12 1.53
N ALA A 272 5.24 2.50 0.39
CA ALA A 272 5.99 2.67 -0.84
C ALA A 272 5.97 4.12 -1.36
N ILE A 273 4.82 4.80 -1.26
CA ILE A 273 4.74 6.22 -1.62
C ILE A 273 5.59 7.06 -0.67
N LEU A 274 5.53 6.79 0.64
CA LEU A 274 6.28 7.53 1.67
C LEU A 274 7.79 7.47 1.39
N GLU A 275 8.31 6.30 1.02
CA GLU A 275 9.72 6.09 0.67
C GLU A 275 10.17 6.89 -0.57
N GLN A 276 9.26 7.12 -1.53
CA GLN A 276 9.58 7.84 -2.76
C GLN A 276 9.48 9.36 -2.65
N LEU A 277 8.88 9.92 -1.59
CA LEU A 277 8.73 11.37 -1.43
C LEU A 277 10.05 12.16 -1.49
N PRO A 278 11.14 11.75 -0.81
CA PRO A 278 12.40 12.49 -0.89
C PRO A 278 12.94 12.52 -2.32
N ARG A 279 12.83 11.40 -3.04
CA ARG A 279 13.24 11.31 -4.43
C ARG A 279 12.39 12.19 -5.34
N PHE A 280 11.07 12.19 -5.16
CA PHE A 280 10.15 13.07 -5.90
C PHE A 280 10.46 14.55 -5.66
N ASP A 281 10.81 14.93 -4.44
CA ASP A 281 11.19 16.31 -4.10
C ASP A 281 12.48 16.76 -4.81
N GLU A 282 13.50 15.91 -4.77
CA GLU A 282 14.84 16.18 -5.32
C GLU A 282 14.86 16.12 -6.85
N GLU A 283 14.16 15.17 -7.46
CA GLU A 283 14.22 14.89 -8.90
C GLU A 283 13.11 15.59 -9.69
N VAL A 284 11.99 15.95 -9.06
CA VAL A 284 10.82 16.52 -9.74
C VAL A 284 10.51 17.94 -9.28
N ARG A 285 10.13 18.13 -8.00
CA ARG A 285 9.62 19.43 -7.52
C ARG A 285 10.68 20.52 -7.54
N ARG A 286 11.85 20.28 -6.96
CA ARG A 286 12.93 21.28 -6.91
C ARG A 286 13.48 21.63 -8.30
N PRO A 287 13.75 20.65 -9.20
CA PRO A 287 14.15 20.92 -10.57
C PRO A 287 13.11 21.70 -11.40
N ALA A 288 11.82 21.45 -11.17
CA ALA A 288 10.74 22.17 -11.85
C ALA A 288 10.40 23.52 -11.19
N GLY A 289 10.89 23.78 -9.97
CA GLY A 289 10.52 24.96 -9.20
C GLY A 289 9.05 25.00 -8.79
N ARG A 290 8.42 23.83 -8.70
CA ARG A 290 6.98 23.65 -8.43
C ARG A 290 6.70 23.51 -6.94
N LYS A 291 5.48 23.88 -6.54
CA LYS A 291 4.98 23.70 -5.17
C LYS A 291 4.04 22.52 -5.05
N GLU A 292 3.34 22.18 -6.14
CA GLU A 292 2.44 21.04 -6.22
C GLU A 292 3.19 19.76 -5.90
N ASN A 293 2.52 18.83 -5.23
CA ASN A 293 3.09 17.58 -4.79
C ASN A 293 2.08 16.45 -5.00
N GLU A 294 1.92 16.03 -6.24
CA GLU A 294 0.97 14.99 -6.65
C GLU A 294 1.18 13.69 -5.86
N LEU A 295 2.44 13.31 -5.61
CA LEU A 295 2.76 12.12 -4.83
C LEU A 295 2.39 12.29 -3.34
N GLY A 296 2.59 13.49 -2.79
CA GLY A 296 2.15 13.85 -1.43
C GLY A 296 0.62 13.90 -1.28
N ASP A 297 -0.09 14.36 -2.30
CA ASP A 297 -1.56 14.36 -2.31
C ASP A 297 -2.10 12.92 -2.35
N LEU A 298 -1.49 12.05 -3.15
CA LEU A 298 -1.78 10.61 -3.16
C LEU A 298 -1.49 9.98 -1.80
N LEU A 299 -0.31 10.25 -1.21
CA LEU A 299 0.05 9.78 0.13
C LEU A 299 -1.05 10.13 1.14
N HIS A 300 -1.51 11.39 1.15
CA HIS A 300 -2.60 11.82 2.03
C HIS A 300 -3.90 11.07 1.75
N ALA A 301 -4.21 10.79 0.48
CA ALA A 301 -5.39 10.03 0.10
C ALA A 301 -5.33 8.55 0.55
N PHE A 302 -4.16 7.90 0.52
CA PHE A 302 -3.95 6.54 1.03
C PHE A 302 -3.90 6.48 2.55
N LYS A 303 -3.32 7.50 3.19
CA LYS A 303 -3.36 7.70 4.65
C LYS A 303 -4.80 7.64 5.18
N GLY A 304 -5.73 8.31 4.50
CA GLY A 304 -7.16 8.25 4.86
C GLY A 304 -7.78 6.85 4.75
N SER A 305 -7.31 6.02 3.82
CA SER A 305 -7.74 4.61 3.70
C SER A 305 -7.18 3.77 4.85
N CYS A 306 -5.91 3.94 5.21
CA CYS A 306 -5.27 3.23 6.32
C CYS A 306 -5.89 3.62 7.68
N LEU A 307 -6.08 4.91 7.93
CA LEU A 307 -6.68 5.39 9.19
C LEU A 307 -8.09 4.86 9.41
N ARG A 308 -8.86 4.70 8.33
CA ARG A 308 -10.23 4.19 8.39
C ARG A 308 -10.29 2.68 8.58
N SER A 309 -9.35 1.93 8.01
CA SER A 309 -9.35 0.47 8.14
C SER A 309 -9.03 -0.01 9.56
N LEU A 310 -8.20 0.71 10.32
CA LEU A 310 -7.84 0.37 11.70
C LEU A 310 -9.08 0.14 12.62
N PRO A 311 -10.03 1.09 12.76
CA PRO A 311 -11.23 0.88 13.56
C PRO A 311 -12.26 -0.06 12.90
N GLU A 312 -12.40 0.00 11.56
CA GLU A 312 -13.34 -0.86 10.83
C GLU A 312 -13.00 -2.34 11.00
N PHE A 313 -11.71 -2.69 11.01
CA PHE A 313 -11.26 -4.07 11.19
C PHE A 313 -11.65 -4.67 12.55
N ILE A 314 -11.49 -3.91 13.63
CA ILE A 314 -11.94 -4.33 14.97
C ILE A 314 -13.46 -4.46 15.01
N ALA A 315 -14.19 -3.54 14.37
CA ALA A 315 -15.65 -3.60 14.29
C ALA A 315 -16.13 -4.85 13.53
N ASP A 316 -15.47 -5.21 12.43
CA ASP A 316 -15.76 -6.41 11.65
C ASP A 316 -15.49 -7.68 12.46
N THR A 317 -14.37 -7.71 13.20
CA THR A 317 -14.03 -8.81 14.12
C THR A 317 -15.09 -8.99 15.21
N LYS A 318 -15.55 -7.88 15.80
CA LYS A 318 -16.64 -7.89 16.80
C LYS A 318 -17.93 -8.41 16.19
N THR A 319 -18.30 -7.92 15.01
CA THR A 319 -19.50 -8.32 14.27
C THR A 319 -19.47 -9.82 13.93
N PHE A 320 -18.30 -10.37 13.62
CA PHE A 320 -18.14 -11.81 13.43
C PHE A 320 -18.56 -12.60 14.67
N GLY A 321 -18.21 -12.14 15.87
CA GLY A 321 -18.61 -12.76 17.14
C GLY A 321 -20.10 -12.69 17.44
N GLU A 322 -20.75 -11.58 17.07
CA GLU A 322 -22.18 -11.33 17.31
C GLU A 322 -23.09 -12.11 16.34
N LYS A 323 -22.60 -12.41 15.14
CA LYS A 323 -23.34 -13.18 14.13
C LYS A 323 -23.49 -14.64 14.55
N GLN A 324 -24.73 -15.13 14.50
CA GLN A 324 -25.05 -16.54 14.74
C GLN A 324 -24.44 -17.42 13.63
N PRO A 325 -23.71 -18.50 14.00
CA PRO A 325 -23.24 -19.50 13.03
C PRO A 325 -24.42 -20.13 12.26
N VAL A 326 -24.29 -20.23 10.95
CA VAL A 326 -25.31 -20.84 10.07
C VAL A 326 -24.70 -21.90 9.16
N GLY A 327 -25.53 -22.83 8.67
CA GLY A 327 -25.08 -23.86 7.73
C GLY A 327 -23.96 -24.73 8.30
N SER A 328 -22.88 -24.91 7.53
CA SER A 328 -21.71 -25.70 7.93
C SER A 328 -20.94 -25.07 9.11
N GLU A 329 -20.94 -23.75 9.25
CA GLU A 329 -20.25 -23.06 10.36
C GLU A 329 -20.84 -23.42 11.72
N ALA A 330 -22.13 -23.73 11.79
CA ALA A 330 -22.82 -24.01 13.04
C ALA A 330 -22.30 -25.24 13.79
N SER A 331 -21.59 -26.14 13.11
CA SER A 331 -20.98 -27.33 13.71
C SER A 331 -19.49 -27.47 13.42
N ASN A 332 -18.86 -26.47 12.79
CA ASN A 332 -17.45 -26.51 12.45
C ASN A 332 -16.59 -26.10 13.65
N THR A 333 -15.73 -27.01 14.11
CA THR A 333 -14.81 -26.75 15.23
C THR A 333 -13.38 -26.41 14.79
N MET A 334 -13.07 -26.39 13.50
CA MET A 334 -11.76 -25.98 12.99
C MET A 334 -11.46 -24.50 13.29
N THR A 335 -10.20 -24.10 13.09
CA THR A 335 -9.79 -22.70 13.13
C THR A 335 -10.67 -21.89 12.18
N SER A 336 -11.24 -20.80 12.69
CA SER A 336 -12.11 -19.94 11.89
C SER A 336 -11.30 -19.11 10.89
N GLU A 337 -11.87 -18.88 9.72
CA GLU A 337 -11.31 -17.96 8.73
C GLU A 337 -11.06 -16.56 9.32
N MET A 338 -11.98 -16.03 10.14
CA MET A 338 -11.77 -14.75 10.80
C MET A 338 -10.56 -14.77 11.75
N THR A 339 -10.31 -15.87 12.44
CA THR A 339 -9.12 -16.02 13.29
C THR A 339 -7.84 -15.92 12.45
N ILE A 340 -7.81 -16.56 11.29
CA ILE A 340 -6.67 -16.50 10.36
C ILE A 340 -6.49 -15.06 9.86
N VAL A 341 -7.57 -14.42 9.40
CA VAL A 341 -7.57 -13.04 8.88
C VAL A 341 -7.05 -12.06 9.93
N VAL A 342 -7.50 -12.15 11.19
CA VAL A 342 -7.01 -11.27 12.26
C VAL A 342 -5.53 -11.53 12.56
N VAL A 343 -5.09 -12.78 12.67
CA VAL A 343 -3.68 -13.10 12.92
C VAL A 343 -2.78 -12.54 11.81
N GLU A 344 -3.12 -12.77 10.54
CA GLU A 344 -2.35 -12.25 9.42
C GLU A 344 -2.36 -10.72 9.35
N TYR A 345 -3.48 -10.08 9.71
CA TYR A 345 -3.56 -8.63 9.83
C TYR A 345 -2.62 -8.07 10.91
N LEU A 346 -2.57 -8.67 12.10
CA LEU A 346 -1.66 -8.22 13.16
C LEU A 346 -0.19 -8.39 12.76
N LYS A 347 0.14 -9.51 12.10
CA LYS A 347 1.48 -9.73 11.53
C LYS A 347 1.82 -8.65 10.50
N MET A 348 0.91 -8.29 9.61
CA MET A 348 1.10 -7.23 8.60
C MET A 348 1.38 -5.86 9.24
N LEU A 349 0.61 -5.46 10.26
CA LEU A 349 0.86 -4.18 10.96
C LEU A 349 2.28 -4.13 11.56
N CYS A 350 2.78 -5.27 12.03
CA CYS A 350 4.10 -5.40 12.63
C CYS A 350 5.25 -5.38 11.61
N GLN A 351 4.98 -5.41 10.30
CA GLN A 351 6.03 -5.26 9.26
C GLN A 351 6.50 -3.81 9.13
N HIS A 352 5.68 -2.83 9.53
CA HIS A 352 5.97 -1.40 9.45
C HIS A 352 5.61 -0.66 10.75
N PRO A 353 6.23 -1.01 11.90
CA PRO A 353 5.79 -0.57 13.22
C PRO A 353 5.78 0.96 13.38
N ASP A 354 6.82 1.66 12.94
CA ASP A 354 6.91 3.12 13.06
C ASP A 354 5.83 3.86 12.26
N MET A 355 5.48 3.30 11.09
CA MET A 355 4.45 3.84 10.22
C MET A 355 3.06 3.66 10.86
N VAL A 356 2.78 2.46 11.37
CA VAL A 356 1.51 2.17 12.05
C VAL A 356 1.39 2.99 13.33
N GLU A 357 2.46 3.11 14.12
CA GLU A 357 2.50 3.97 15.31
C GLU A 357 2.14 5.42 14.95
N THR A 358 2.73 5.96 13.88
CA THR A 358 2.41 7.31 13.41
C THR A 358 0.91 7.45 13.08
N LEU A 359 0.32 6.46 12.39
CA LEU A 359 -1.11 6.45 12.07
C LEU A 359 -1.99 6.37 13.33
N LEU A 360 -1.60 5.56 14.32
CA LEU A 360 -2.31 5.44 15.60
C LEU A 360 -2.22 6.73 16.43
N VAL A 361 -1.08 7.41 16.42
CA VAL A 361 -0.93 8.75 17.04
C VAL A 361 -1.89 9.76 16.42
N ILE A 362 -2.05 9.73 15.10
CA ILE A 362 -2.99 10.61 14.39
C ILE A 362 -4.44 10.28 14.74
N LEU A 363 -4.78 8.99 14.84
CA LEU A 363 -6.11 8.55 15.24
C LEU A 363 -6.41 8.96 16.70
N GLY A 364 -5.42 8.82 17.57
CA GLY A 364 -5.48 9.07 18.99
C GLY A 364 -5.82 7.81 19.79
N ASP A 365 -5.23 7.70 20.98
CA ASP A 365 -5.37 6.55 21.88
C ASP A 365 -6.86 6.18 22.13
N GLY A 366 -7.17 4.90 21.98
CA GLY A 366 -8.50 4.31 22.21
C GLY A 366 -9.58 4.72 21.20
N LYS A 367 -9.31 5.63 20.26
CA LYS A 367 -10.31 6.08 19.28
C LYS A 367 -10.59 5.09 18.15
N TRP A 368 -9.89 3.95 18.15
CA TRP A 368 -10.15 2.85 17.22
C TRP A 368 -11.32 1.95 17.64
N ILE A 369 -11.87 2.10 18.85
CA ILE A 369 -13.03 1.33 19.32
C ILE A 369 -14.33 2.14 19.15
N PHE A 370 -15.18 1.76 18.20
CA PHE A 370 -16.48 2.40 18.00
C PHE A 370 -17.41 2.20 19.20
N GLY A 371 -18.05 3.28 19.65
CA GLY A 371 -19.06 3.23 20.72
C GLY A 371 -18.48 3.04 22.13
N ALA A 372 -17.15 3.02 22.29
CA ALA A 372 -16.55 3.18 23.61
C ALA A 372 -16.91 4.59 24.11
N THR A 373 -17.84 4.70 25.06
CA THR A 373 -17.97 5.94 25.82
C THR A 373 -16.65 6.11 26.56
N ASN A 374 -15.86 7.10 26.17
CA ASN A 374 -14.66 7.51 26.89
C ASN A 374 -14.95 7.40 28.38
N ASN A 375 -14.35 6.42 29.05
CA ASN A 375 -14.28 6.49 30.50
C ASN A 375 -13.12 7.46 30.74
N PRO A 376 -13.34 8.67 31.26
CA PRO A 376 -12.31 9.70 31.36
C PRO A 376 -11.35 9.37 32.53
N LYS A 377 -10.66 8.24 32.43
CA LYS A 377 -9.63 7.79 33.38
C LYS A 377 -8.24 7.64 32.76
N THR A 378 -8.03 8.19 31.57
CA THR A 378 -6.70 8.55 31.10
C THR A 378 -6.72 10.04 30.76
N PRO A 379 -6.06 10.89 31.56
CA PRO A 379 -5.86 12.28 31.17
C PRO A 379 -5.09 12.26 29.85
N SER A 380 -5.57 13.03 28.88
CA SER A 380 -4.74 13.52 27.78
C SER A 380 -3.65 14.41 28.37
N SER A 381 -2.59 13.81 28.92
CA SER A 381 -1.39 14.53 29.33
C SER A 381 -0.54 14.77 28.10
N ALA A 382 -0.52 16.03 27.66
CA ALA A 382 0.56 16.61 26.89
C ALA A 382 1.86 16.68 27.74
N GLY A 383 2.32 15.53 28.23
CA GLY A 383 3.48 15.36 29.08
C GLY A 383 3.87 13.90 29.09
N ALA A 384 4.89 13.56 28.31
CA ALA A 384 5.45 12.22 28.18
C ALA A 384 5.98 11.72 29.53
N SER A 385 5.31 10.72 30.11
CA SER A 385 5.99 9.73 30.94
C SER A 385 6.60 8.69 30.00
N ASN A 386 7.92 8.47 30.09
CA ASN A 386 8.66 7.50 29.28
C ASN A 386 8.28 6.01 29.51
N ASP A 387 7.20 5.74 30.26
CA ASP A 387 6.72 4.41 30.65
C ASP A 387 5.38 4.02 30.00
N GLU A 388 4.81 4.87 29.14
CA GLU A 388 3.55 4.55 28.48
C GLU A 388 3.79 3.62 27.28
N ALA A 389 3.09 2.48 27.25
CA ALA A 389 3.22 1.50 26.17
C ALA A 389 2.92 2.14 24.79
N PRO A 390 3.67 1.81 23.74
CA PRO A 390 3.40 2.26 22.38
C PRO A 390 1.94 2.03 21.97
N LEU A 391 1.36 2.93 21.19
CA LEU A 391 -0.04 2.82 20.77
C LEU A 391 -0.26 1.57 19.92
N LEU A 392 0.74 1.12 19.17
CA LEU A 392 0.70 -0.15 18.46
C LEU A 392 0.42 -1.31 19.41
N ILE A 393 1.13 -1.41 20.55
CA ILE A 393 0.89 -2.48 21.52
C ILE A 393 -0.54 -2.41 22.08
N LYS A 394 -1.02 -1.20 22.42
CA LYS A 394 -2.40 -1.00 22.89
C LYS A 394 -3.43 -1.44 21.83
N TYR A 395 -3.22 -1.08 20.57
CA TYR A 395 -4.08 -1.48 19.46
C TYR A 395 -4.08 -3.00 19.25
N LEU A 396 -2.89 -3.64 19.28
CA LEU A 396 -2.77 -5.09 19.18
C LEU A 396 -3.53 -5.78 20.32
N ASP A 397 -3.44 -5.28 21.56
CA ASP A 397 -4.16 -5.83 22.71
C ASP A 397 -5.69 -5.72 22.54
N ASP A 398 -6.17 -4.58 22.08
CA ASP A 398 -7.60 -4.36 21.81
C ASP A 398 -8.13 -5.25 20.68
N ALA A 399 -7.36 -5.40 19.59
CA ALA A 399 -7.71 -6.26 18.47
C ALA A 399 -7.73 -7.75 18.89
N LEU A 400 -6.73 -8.20 19.64
CA LEU A 400 -6.68 -9.55 20.21
C LEU A 400 -7.81 -9.80 21.20
N SER A 401 -8.06 -8.87 22.11
CA SER A 401 -9.14 -8.96 23.09
C SER A 401 -10.51 -9.04 22.41
N THR A 402 -10.70 -8.29 21.32
CA THR A 402 -11.92 -8.36 20.50
C THR A 402 -12.06 -9.71 19.81
N LEU A 403 -10.99 -10.25 19.22
CA LEU A 403 -10.99 -11.59 18.63
C LEU A 403 -11.30 -12.67 19.68
N TYR A 404 -10.71 -12.57 20.87
CA TYR A 404 -10.95 -13.53 21.95
C TYR A 404 -12.42 -13.55 22.37
N ALA A 405 -13.01 -12.36 22.56
CA ALA A 405 -14.43 -12.24 22.87
C ALA A 405 -15.31 -12.80 21.75
N ALA A 406 -14.93 -12.57 20.49
CA ALA A 406 -15.67 -13.07 19.32
C ALA A 406 -15.62 -14.60 19.22
N ILE A 407 -14.45 -15.23 19.40
CA ILE A 407 -14.29 -16.69 19.45
C ILE A 407 -15.10 -17.27 20.61
N GLU A 408 -15.08 -16.64 21.78
CA GLU A 408 -15.85 -17.11 22.93
C GLU A 408 -17.35 -17.04 22.68
N ALA A 409 -17.84 -15.92 22.12
CA ALA A 409 -19.25 -15.76 21.73
C ALA A 409 -19.67 -16.81 20.68
N ARG A 410 -18.83 -17.06 19.68
CA ARG A 410 -19.05 -18.12 18.69
C ARG A 410 -19.13 -19.50 19.34
N SER A 411 -18.20 -19.81 20.25
CA SER A 411 -18.16 -21.11 20.95
C SER A 411 -19.45 -21.46 21.69
N LYS A 412 -20.17 -20.45 22.21
CA LYS A 412 -21.43 -20.61 22.95
C LYS A 412 -22.62 -20.88 22.02
N ASN A 413 -22.51 -20.55 20.74
CA ASN A 413 -23.57 -20.68 19.74
C ASN A 413 -23.35 -21.84 18.76
N LEU A 414 -22.26 -22.59 18.90
CA LEU A 414 -22.03 -23.82 18.13
C LEU A 414 -23.00 -24.92 18.56
N LYS A 415 -23.38 -25.74 17.59
CA LYS A 415 -24.31 -26.85 17.72
C LYS A 415 -23.64 -28.14 17.31
N LEU A 416 -24.06 -29.23 17.92
CA LEU A 416 -23.70 -30.57 17.47
C LEU A 416 -24.18 -30.80 16.04
N ARG A 417 -23.40 -31.56 15.27
CA ARG A 417 -23.82 -32.05 13.97
C ARG A 417 -25.05 -32.95 14.15
N SER A 418 -26.02 -32.83 13.24
CA SER A 418 -27.28 -33.58 13.30
C SER A 418 -27.11 -35.09 13.42
N THR A 419 -26.03 -35.64 12.86
CA THR A 419 -25.69 -37.08 12.90
C THR A 419 -25.43 -37.61 14.30
N VAL A 420 -24.97 -36.77 15.23
CA VAL A 420 -24.63 -37.16 16.61
C VAL A 420 -25.50 -36.47 17.67
N ALA A 421 -26.32 -35.50 17.27
CA ALA A 421 -27.09 -34.66 18.19
C ALA A 421 -28.11 -35.45 19.04
N SER A 422 -28.66 -36.56 18.52
CA SER A 422 -29.56 -37.44 19.25
C SER A 422 -28.84 -38.44 20.17
N ALA A 423 -27.57 -38.75 19.88
CA ALA A 423 -26.76 -39.68 20.66
C ALA A 423 -26.12 -39.02 21.88
N ILE A 424 -25.85 -37.70 21.81
CA ILE A 424 -25.23 -36.94 22.90
C ILE A 424 -26.30 -36.26 23.75
N THR A 425 -26.50 -36.78 24.96
CA THR A 425 -27.55 -36.36 25.88
C THR A 425 -27.04 -35.52 27.05
N SER A 426 -25.79 -35.74 27.49
CA SER A 426 -25.22 -34.97 28.60
C SER A 426 -24.89 -33.53 28.21
N VAL A 427 -25.06 -32.62 29.17
CA VAL A 427 -24.73 -31.19 28.99
C VAL A 427 -23.22 -31.01 28.79
N THR A 428 -22.41 -31.80 29.50
CA THR A 428 -20.95 -31.74 29.41
C THR A 428 -20.45 -32.08 28.01
N ALA A 429 -20.94 -33.18 27.43
CA ALA A 429 -20.57 -33.56 26.06
C ALA A 429 -21.11 -32.57 25.01
N ARG A 430 -22.33 -32.01 25.18
CA ARG A 430 -22.84 -30.94 24.31
C ARG A 430 -21.96 -29.70 24.30
N ASN A 431 -21.47 -29.29 25.48
CA ASN A 431 -20.57 -28.15 25.62
C ASN A 431 -19.17 -28.41 25.02
N GLY A 432 -18.84 -29.68 24.75
CA GLY A 432 -17.55 -30.08 24.21
C GLY A 432 -17.26 -29.54 22.81
N VAL A 433 -18.28 -29.32 21.97
CA VAL A 433 -18.11 -28.70 20.64
C VAL A 433 -17.46 -27.32 20.76
N GLY A 434 -17.99 -26.48 21.65
CA GLY A 434 -17.45 -25.14 21.90
C GLY A 434 -16.05 -25.18 22.53
N ALA A 435 -15.78 -26.16 23.40
CA ALA A 435 -14.47 -26.34 24.00
C ALA A 435 -13.38 -26.74 22.98
N ILE A 436 -13.69 -27.68 22.08
CA ILE A 436 -12.81 -28.09 20.97
C ILE A 436 -12.55 -26.91 20.02
N TYR A 437 -13.60 -26.17 19.65
CA TYR A 437 -13.47 -24.98 18.81
C TYR A 437 -12.55 -23.93 19.43
N MET A 438 -12.72 -23.61 20.71
CA MET A 438 -11.84 -22.67 21.40
C MET A 438 -10.40 -23.18 21.42
N LEU A 439 -10.17 -24.44 21.76
CA LEU A 439 -8.83 -24.99 21.83
C LEU A 439 -8.11 -24.93 20.48
N ASN A 440 -8.79 -25.27 19.38
CA ASN A 440 -8.24 -25.17 18.03
C ASN A 440 -7.84 -23.73 17.67
N ASN A 441 -8.73 -22.76 17.91
CA ASN A 441 -8.47 -21.36 17.57
C ASN A 441 -7.37 -20.74 18.43
N PHE A 442 -7.39 -20.92 19.76
CA PHE A 442 -6.39 -20.31 20.63
C PHE A 442 -5.01 -20.95 20.52
N THR A 443 -4.92 -22.24 20.20
CA THR A 443 -3.63 -22.90 19.90
C THR A 443 -3.04 -22.36 18.61
N TYR A 444 -3.87 -22.20 17.57
CA TYR A 444 -3.46 -21.55 16.33
C TYR A 444 -2.94 -20.13 16.58
N ILE A 445 -3.71 -19.28 17.27
CA ILE A 445 -3.28 -17.90 17.60
C ILE A 445 -1.95 -17.90 18.35
N ARG A 446 -1.79 -18.79 19.36
CA ARG A 446 -0.54 -18.91 20.11
C ARG A 446 0.65 -19.20 19.19
N ARG A 447 0.55 -20.25 18.38
CA ARG A 447 1.66 -20.66 17.49
C ARG A 447 2.03 -19.54 16.53
N GLU A 448 1.04 -19.04 15.79
CA GLU A 448 1.28 -18.09 14.71
C GLU A 448 1.82 -16.74 15.19
N LEU A 449 1.38 -16.24 16.36
CA LEU A 449 1.85 -14.95 16.86
C LEU A 449 3.21 -15.06 17.55
N LEU A 450 3.47 -16.15 18.28
CA LEU A 450 4.78 -16.35 18.95
C LEU A 450 5.91 -16.68 17.98
N GLU A 451 5.60 -17.15 16.78
CA GLU A 451 6.57 -17.40 15.70
C GLU A 451 6.72 -16.20 14.74
N SER A 452 6.22 -15.02 15.12
CA SER A 452 6.19 -13.84 14.26
C SER A 452 6.78 -12.60 14.92
N ALA A 453 7.03 -11.56 14.12
CA ALA A 453 7.50 -10.25 14.58
C ALA A 453 6.55 -9.57 15.60
N VAL A 454 5.31 -10.06 15.75
CA VAL A 454 4.38 -9.60 16.79
C VAL A 454 4.95 -9.85 18.18
N LEU A 455 5.64 -10.98 18.40
CA LEU A 455 6.30 -11.26 19.69
C LEU A 455 7.45 -10.28 19.95
N ASP A 456 8.24 -9.94 18.95
CA ASP A 456 9.36 -9.01 19.09
C ASP A 456 8.89 -7.60 19.50
N ILE A 457 7.71 -7.19 19.03
CA ILE A 457 7.12 -5.87 19.33
C ILE A 457 6.35 -5.88 20.66
N TYR A 458 5.53 -6.91 20.91
CA TYR A 458 4.68 -6.97 22.10
C TYR A 458 5.47 -7.44 23.34
N GLY A 459 6.40 -8.37 23.17
CA GLY A 459 7.25 -8.94 24.21
C GLY A 459 6.58 -10.03 25.07
N ASP A 460 7.24 -10.40 26.16
CA ASP A 460 6.84 -11.46 27.10
C ASP A 460 5.36 -11.42 27.57
N PRO A 461 4.74 -10.24 27.80
CA PRO A 461 3.33 -10.19 28.19
C PRO A 461 2.38 -10.89 27.20
N LEU A 462 2.69 -10.86 25.90
CA LEU A 462 1.93 -11.58 24.88
C LEU A 462 2.00 -13.10 25.10
N ALA A 463 3.20 -13.62 25.31
CA ALA A 463 3.44 -15.04 25.54
C ALA A 463 2.71 -15.51 26.80
N ASP A 464 2.80 -14.77 27.89
CA ASP A 464 2.09 -15.08 29.14
C ASP A 464 0.57 -15.09 28.95
N GLN A 465 0.02 -14.09 28.26
CA GLN A 465 -1.40 -13.98 27.96
C GLN A 465 -1.88 -15.17 27.12
N LEU A 466 -1.19 -15.49 26.02
CA LEU A 466 -1.54 -16.59 25.11
C LEU A 466 -1.40 -17.95 25.78
N ASN A 467 -0.32 -18.19 26.52
CA ASN A 467 -0.08 -19.43 27.27
C ASN A 467 -1.17 -19.66 28.32
N LYS A 468 -1.55 -18.61 29.06
CA LYS A 468 -2.65 -18.66 30.02
C LYS A 468 -3.97 -18.99 29.34
N ARG A 469 -4.27 -18.37 28.19
CA ARG A 469 -5.51 -18.62 27.44
C ARG A 469 -5.59 -20.05 26.92
N VAL A 470 -4.51 -20.58 26.35
CA VAL A 470 -4.45 -21.98 25.91
C VAL A 470 -4.64 -22.93 27.08
N ARG A 471 -3.99 -22.69 28.24
CA ARG A 471 -4.23 -23.49 29.45
C ARG A 471 -5.70 -23.50 29.87
N THR A 472 -6.37 -22.35 29.87
CA THR A 472 -7.81 -22.28 30.17
C THR A 472 -8.66 -23.08 29.18
N CYS A 473 -8.35 -23.01 27.88
CA CYS A 473 -9.04 -23.79 26.87
C CYS A 473 -8.80 -25.30 27.04
N LYS A 474 -7.57 -25.69 27.39
CA LYS A 474 -7.19 -27.08 27.69
C LYS A 474 -7.99 -27.61 28.87
N VAL A 475 -8.07 -26.87 29.97
CA VAL A 475 -8.89 -27.24 31.14
C VAL A 475 -10.36 -27.43 30.75
N ARG A 476 -10.93 -26.49 29.99
CA ARG A 476 -12.33 -26.59 29.51
C ARG A 476 -12.56 -27.82 28.62
N TYR A 477 -11.57 -28.21 27.81
CA TYR A 477 -11.64 -29.43 27.01
C TYR A 477 -11.55 -30.69 27.90
N LEU A 478 -10.65 -30.71 28.88
CA LEU A 478 -10.51 -31.85 29.80
C LEU A 478 -11.76 -32.09 30.65
N GLU A 479 -12.55 -31.05 30.96
CA GLU A 479 -13.84 -31.18 31.67
C GLU A 479 -14.83 -32.10 30.94
N ILE A 480 -14.71 -32.25 29.61
CA ILE A 480 -15.54 -33.16 28.81
C ILE A 480 -15.41 -34.61 29.30
N TRP A 481 -14.24 -34.97 29.84
CA TRP A 481 -13.90 -36.31 30.28
C TRP A 481 -14.25 -36.58 31.75
N SER A 482 -14.60 -35.54 32.53
CA SER A 482 -14.94 -35.64 33.95
C SER A 482 -16.09 -36.64 34.28
N PRO A 483 -17.15 -36.78 33.46
CA PRO A 483 -18.20 -37.77 33.71
C PRO A 483 -17.70 -39.22 33.77
N LEU A 484 -16.63 -39.56 33.04
CA LEU A 484 -16.02 -40.90 33.05
C LEU A 484 -15.43 -41.22 34.42
N ILE A 485 -14.69 -40.26 34.97
CA ILE A 485 -14.08 -40.39 36.30
C ILE A 485 -15.17 -40.44 37.36
N SER A 486 -16.15 -39.52 37.28
CA SER A 486 -17.25 -39.40 38.23
C SER A 486 -18.14 -40.65 38.27
N ALA A 487 -18.27 -41.35 37.15
CA ALA A 487 -19.01 -42.62 37.09
C ALA A 487 -18.33 -43.74 37.91
N LEU A 488 -17.01 -43.68 38.08
CA LEU A 488 -16.20 -44.73 38.71
C LEU A 488 -15.76 -44.38 40.13
N MET A 489 -15.67 -43.09 40.47
CA MET A 489 -15.35 -42.63 41.82
C MET A 489 -16.46 -42.98 42.82
N ASP A 490 -16.07 -43.30 44.06
CA ASP A 490 -16.98 -43.75 45.11
C ASP A 490 -17.85 -42.60 45.64
N ALA A 491 -19.16 -42.63 45.35
CA ALA A 491 -20.16 -41.86 46.11
C ALA A 491 -20.58 -42.56 47.42
N GLY A 492 -19.98 -43.69 47.78
CA GLY A 492 -20.39 -44.54 48.91
C GLY A 492 -19.26 -45.32 49.57
N GLY A 493 -18.05 -44.74 49.60
CA GLY A 493 -16.83 -45.40 50.04
C GLY A 493 -16.24 -44.93 51.36
N GLU A 494 -16.98 -44.25 52.24
CA GLU A 494 -16.56 -43.97 53.63
C GLU A 494 -17.74 -44.00 54.62
N GLU A 495 -18.50 -45.11 54.68
CA GLU A 495 -19.14 -45.48 55.96
C GLU A 495 -18.12 -46.26 56.80
N GLY A 496 -17.17 -45.50 57.33
CA GLY A 496 -16.06 -46.00 58.11
C GLY A 496 -15.42 -44.92 58.96
N LYS A 497 -16.22 -44.14 59.70
CA LYS A 497 -15.92 -43.42 60.97
C LYS A 497 -16.59 -42.03 61.05
N PHE A 498 -17.86 -41.95 61.46
CA PHE A 498 -18.33 -41.08 62.57
C PHE A 498 -19.87 -41.11 62.69
N GLY A 499 -20.38 -41.51 63.85
CA GLY A 499 -21.56 -40.87 64.46
C GLY A 499 -22.99 -41.19 63.96
N LEU A 500 -23.64 -42.11 64.67
CA LEU A 500 -25.04 -42.06 65.13
C LEU A 500 -26.20 -42.31 64.13
N GLY A 501 -26.67 -43.57 64.14
CA GLY A 501 -28.06 -43.86 64.48
C GLY A 501 -29.10 -43.86 63.35
N ALA A 502 -29.19 -44.97 62.61
CA ALA A 502 -30.47 -45.41 62.03
C ALA A 502 -30.49 -46.94 61.88
N VAL A 503 -31.32 -47.59 62.70
CA VAL A 503 -31.63 -49.02 62.66
C VAL A 503 -32.33 -49.37 61.35
N LYS A 504 -31.71 -50.21 60.51
CA LYS A 504 -32.43 -51.08 59.57
C LYS A 504 -31.85 -52.49 59.58
N SER A 505 -32.60 -53.36 60.26
CA SER A 505 -32.65 -54.82 60.18
C SER A 505 -31.90 -55.45 58.98
N ALA A 506 -30.74 -56.04 59.26
CA ALA A 506 -29.96 -56.82 58.31
C ALA A 506 -30.48 -58.26 58.23
N LEU A 507 -31.07 -58.62 57.08
CA LEU A 507 -31.12 -60.00 56.59
C LEU A 507 -29.84 -60.28 55.77
N PRO A 508 -29.21 -61.47 55.88
CA PRO A 508 -28.07 -61.83 55.05
C PRO A 508 -28.50 -61.87 53.57
N GLY A 509 -28.03 -60.92 52.75
CA GLY A 509 -28.27 -60.91 51.30
C GLY A 509 -28.78 -59.60 50.70
N GLN A 510 -29.28 -58.63 51.49
CA GLN A 510 -29.76 -57.35 50.93
C GLN A 510 -28.64 -56.37 50.52
N HIS A 511 -27.51 -56.35 51.24
CA HIS A 511 -26.36 -55.50 50.92
C HIS A 511 -25.66 -55.89 49.61
N ALA A 512 -25.48 -57.18 49.37
CA ALA A 512 -24.91 -57.68 48.11
C ALA A 512 -25.81 -57.30 46.90
N GLY A 513 -27.13 -57.32 47.05
CA GLY A 513 -28.03 -56.90 45.97
C GLY A 513 -27.99 -55.41 45.66
N ALA A 514 -27.69 -54.55 46.63
CA ALA A 514 -27.52 -53.11 46.44
C ALA A 514 -26.17 -52.79 45.80
N GLU A 515 -25.07 -53.37 46.31
CA GLU A 515 -23.72 -53.21 45.76
C GLU A 515 -23.64 -53.67 44.30
N ARG A 516 -24.21 -54.84 43.97
CA ARG A 516 -24.25 -55.34 42.59
C ARG A 516 -25.05 -54.45 41.65
N ARG A 517 -26.05 -53.71 42.15
CA ARG A 517 -26.82 -52.74 41.35
C ARG A 517 -26.01 -51.46 41.12
N ASP A 518 -25.34 -50.96 42.16
CA ASP A 518 -24.45 -49.80 42.07
C ASP A 518 -23.31 -50.04 41.07
N VAL A 519 -22.64 -51.20 41.13
CA VAL A 519 -21.58 -51.57 40.18
C VAL A 519 -22.08 -51.58 38.72
N LYS A 520 -23.28 -52.12 38.46
CA LYS A 520 -23.89 -52.09 37.12
C LYS A 520 -24.21 -50.69 36.65
N ASP A 521 -24.74 -49.86 37.55
CA ASP A 521 -25.12 -48.49 37.26
C ASP A 521 -23.89 -47.64 36.94
N ARG A 522 -22.80 -47.79 37.70
CA ARG A 522 -21.51 -47.13 37.44
C ARG A 522 -20.89 -47.54 36.11
N PHE A 523 -20.82 -48.83 35.79
CA PHE A 523 -20.38 -49.28 34.46
C PHE A 523 -21.31 -48.77 33.35
N GLY A 524 -22.62 -48.70 33.60
CA GLY A 524 -23.60 -48.13 32.67
C GLY A 524 -23.30 -46.66 32.37
N ARG A 525 -23.19 -45.83 33.42
CA ARG A 525 -22.85 -44.41 33.33
C ARG A 525 -21.50 -44.16 32.66
N PHE A 526 -20.48 -44.97 32.98
CA PHE A 526 -19.17 -44.89 32.34
C PHE A 526 -19.28 -45.16 30.84
N ASN A 527 -19.93 -46.26 30.44
CA ASN A 527 -20.06 -46.64 29.03
C ASN A 527 -20.85 -45.61 28.22
N GLU A 528 -21.90 -45.03 28.82
CA GLU A 528 -22.68 -43.96 28.21
C GLU A 528 -21.85 -42.68 28.03
N ALA A 529 -21.17 -42.24 29.09
CA ALA A 529 -20.27 -41.09 29.02
C ALA A 529 -19.15 -41.30 28.00
N PHE A 530 -18.58 -42.51 27.92
CA PHE A 530 -17.53 -42.82 26.96
C PHE A 530 -18.05 -42.74 25.53
N GLU A 531 -19.18 -43.39 25.24
CA GLU A 531 -19.79 -43.34 23.92
C GLU A 531 -20.11 -41.89 23.51
N GLU A 532 -20.65 -41.06 24.41
CA GLU A 532 -20.90 -39.65 24.10
C GLU A 532 -19.63 -38.87 23.74
N VAL A 533 -18.51 -39.14 24.43
CA VAL A 533 -17.21 -38.50 24.11
C VAL A 533 -16.66 -39.00 22.76
N ILE A 534 -16.80 -40.29 22.45
CA ILE A 534 -16.43 -40.85 21.14
C ILE A 534 -17.24 -40.17 20.02
N GLN A 535 -18.57 -40.11 20.19
CA GLN A 535 -19.47 -39.47 19.21
C GLN A 535 -19.16 -37.98 19.04
N LEU A 536 -18.78 -37.29 20.13
CA LEU A 536 -18.34 -35.90 20.05
C LEU A 536 -17.08 -35.78 19.18
N HIS A 537 -16.04 -36.59 19.42
CA HIS A 537 -14.78 -36.52 18.65
C HIS A 537 -14.95 -36.95 17.19
N GLN A 538 -15.93 -37.80 16.87
CA GLN A 538 -16.30 -38.11 15.48
C GLN A 538 -16.96 -36.93 14.76
N ALA A 539 -17.65 -36.05 15.51
CA ALA A 539 -18.36 -34.90 14.96
C ALA A 539 -17.58 -33.59 15.02
N ALA A 540 -16.66 -33.47 15.98
CA ALA A 540 -15.85 -32.29 16.28
C ALA A 540 -14.38 -32.69 16.38
N ASN A 541 -13.60 -32.26 15.40
CA ASN A 541 -12.21 -32.67 15.27
C ASN A 541 -11.28 -31.67 15.97
N LEU A 542 -10.21 -32.18 16.58
CA LEU A 542 -9.04 -31.39 16.94
C LEU A 542 -8.25 -31.07 15.68
N ALA A 543 -7.67 -29.87 15.60
CA ALA A 543 -6.87 -29.48 14.45
C ALA A 543 -5.61 -30.37 14.33
N ASN A 544 -5.26 -30.78 13.11
CA ASN A 544 -4.12 -31.67 12.84
C ASN A 544 -2.77 -30.95 12.74
N ASN A 545 -2.75 -29.63 12.94
CA ASN A 545 -1.57 -28.79 12.71
C ASN A 545 -0.70 -28.61 13.96
N ASP A 546 -1.01 -29.27 15.07
CA ASP A 546 -0.21 -29.29 16.30
C ASP A 546 -0.21 -30.73 16.88
N PRO A 547 0.68 -31.62 16.38
CA PRO A 547 0.75 -33.00 16.84
C PRO A 547 1.15 -33.06 18.32
N ASP A 548 2.03 -32.16 18.78
CA ASP A 548 2.46 -32.09 20.17
C ASP A 548 1.28 -31.81 21.12
N LEU A 549 0.33 -30.96 20.72
CA LEU A 549 -0.89 -30.72 21.51
C LEU A 549 -1.76 -31.98 21.62
N LYS A 550 -1.94 -32.72 20.52
CA LYS A 550 -2.74 -33.96 20.55
C LYS A 550 -2.11 -35.00 21.46
N ASP A 551 -0.80 -35.18 21.37
CA ASP A 551 -0.06 -36.11 22.23
C ASP A 551 -0.14 -35.69 23.70
N GLN A 552 0.03 -34.40 24.00
CA GLN A 552 -0.12 -33.89 25.37
C GLN A 552 -1.54 -34.06 25.92
N LEU A 553 -2.57 -33.92 25.08
CA LEU A 553 -3.96 -34.15 25.49
C LEU A 553 -4.22 -35.62 25.75
N ARG A 554 -3.77 -36.50 24.85
CA ARG A 554 -3.86 -37.96 24.98
C ARG A 554 -3.25 -38.41 26.30
N ASP A 555 -2.00 -38.05 26.55
CA ASP A 555 -1.27 -38.39 27.79
C ASP A 555 -2.02 -37.93 29.05
N GLU A 556 -2.57 -36.72 29.05
CA GLU A 556 -3.31 -36.19 30.20
C GLU A 556 -4.64 -36.92 30.42
N ILE A 557 -5.35 -37.27 29.36
CA ILE A 557 -6.61 -38.01 29.42
C ILE A 557 -6.38 -39.45 29.89
N GLU A 558 -5.34 -40.11 29.39
CA GLU A 558 -4.94 -41.44 29.86
C GLU A 558 -4.60 -41.42 31.35
N ARG A 559 -3.74 -40.49 31.79
CA ARG A 559 -3.38 -40.32 33.21
C ARG A 559 -4.59 -40.05 34.09
N MET A 560 -5.62 -39.39 33.55
CA MET A 560 -6.83 -39.03 34.25
C MET A 560 -7.81 -40.22 34.37
N ILE A 561 -7.95 -41.04 33.34
CA ILE A 561 -8.98 -42.08 33.25
C ILE A 561 -8.45 -43.47 33.65
N MET A 562 -7.30 -43.85 33.12
CA MET A 562 -6.80 -45.23 33.18
C MET A 562 -6.59 -45.75 34.61
N PRO A 563 -6.01 -45.00 35.56
CA PRO A 563 -5.83 -45.50 36.92
C PRO A 563 -7.14 -45.82 37.63
N THR A 564 -8.16 -44.98 37.43
CA THR A 564 -9.48 -45.16 38.05
C THR A 564 -10.23 -46.33 37.40
N TYR A 565 -10.16 -46.44 36.07
CA TYR A 565 -10.79 -47.53 35.32
C TYR A 565 -10.18 -48.88 35.67
N ALA A 566 -8.85 -49.01 35.60
CA ALA A 566 -8.13 -50.26 35.88
C ALA A 566 -8.40 -50.77 37.31
N LYS A 567 -8.39 -49.87 38.30
CA LYS A 567 -8.70 -50.22 39.70
C LYS A 567 -10.15 -50.70 39.85
N PHE A 568 -11.11 -50.03 39.20
CA PHE A 568 -12.52 -50.39 39.29
C PHE A 568 -12.82 -51.71 38.57
N THR A 569 -12.24 -51.94 37.39
CA THR A 569 -12.40 -53.19 36.64
C THR A 569 -11.78 -54.37 37.37
N GLN A 570 -10.54 -54.25 37.86
CA GLN A 570 -9.85 -55.31 38.62
C GLN A 570 -10.66 -55.75 39.86
N ARG A 571 -11.30 -54.81 40.57
CA ARG A 571 -12.14 -55.11 41.75
C ARG A 571 -13.38 -55.94 41.41
N HIS A 572 -13.87 -55.87 40.17
CA HIS A 572 -15.15 -56.47 39.75
C HIS A 572 -15.02 -57.50 38.60
N GLU A 573 -13.81 -57.80 38.16
CA GLU A 573 -13.47 -58.68 37.04
C GLU A 573 -14.02 -60.11 37.21
N GLY A 574 -14.11 -60.59 38.46
CA GLY A 574 -14.70 -61.90 38.80
C GLY A 574 -16.22 -62.03 38.53
N GLY A 575 -16.87 -61.01 37.98
CA GLY A 575 -18.23 -61.10 37.43
C GLY A 575 -19.36 -61.27 38.45
N GLN A 576 -19.07 -61.23 39.75
CA GLN A 576 -20.04 -61.50 40.82
C GLN A 576 -21.19 -60.47 40.91
N PHE A 577 -21.14 -59.40 40.12
CA PHE A 577 -22.16 -58.37 40.06
C PHE A 577 -23.30 -58.64 39.06
N SER A 578 -23.08 -59.46 38.03
CA SER A 578 -24.06 -59.69 36.97
C SER A 578 -24.09 -61.13 36.48
N LYS A 579 -25.25 -61.62 36.05
CA LYS A 579 -25.37 -62.88 35.31
C LYS A 579 -24.80 -62.77 33.89
N ASN A 580 -24.63 -61.54 33.39
CA ASN A 580 -23.99 -61.24 32.12
C ASN A 580 -23.02 -60.06 32.30
N PRO A 581 -21.80 -60.28 32.82
CA PRO A 581 -20.82 -59.22 33.08
C PRO A 581 -20.35 -58.49 31.81
N SER A 582 -20.24 -59.19 30.68
CA SER A 582 -19.80 -58.62 29.39
C SER A 582 -20.73 -57.54 28.82
N LYS A 583 -22.00 -57.50 29.26
CA LYS A 583 -22.92 -56.40 28.92
C LYS A 583 -22.46 -55.05 29.51
N TYR A 584 -21.78 -55.08 30.66
CA TYR A 584 -21.38 -53.90 31.42
C TYR A 584 -19.88 -53.62 31.32
N LEU A 585 -19.06 -54.68 31.38
CA LEU A 585 -17.62 -54.61 31.13
C LEU A 585 -17.39 -54.76 29.63
N LYS A 586 -17.56 -53.65 28.90
CA LYS A 586 -17.44 -53.61 27.43
C LYS A 586 -15.99 -53.66 26.92
N PHE A 587 -15.05 -53.18 27.73
CA PHE A 587 -13.64 -53.03 27.37
C PHE A 587 -12.76 -53.59 28.49
N SER A 588 -11.65 -54.24 28.15
CA SER A 588 -10.52 -54.40 29.08
C SER A 588 -9.80 -53.05 29.27
N ALA A 589 -8.89 -52.97 30.24
CA ALA A 589 -8.05 -51.77 30.39
C ALA A 589 -7.24 -51.50 29.10
N GLU A 590 -6.60 -52.53 28.55
CA GLU A 590 -5.85 -52.45 27.29
C GLU A 590 -6.73 -51.99 26.11
N GLN A 591 -7.94 -52.55 25.99
CA GLN A 591 -8.88 -52.16 24.93
C GLN A 591 -9.38 -50.72 25.08
N LEU A 592 -9.52 -50.21 26.31
CA LEU A 592 -9.88 -48.81 26.54
C LEU A 592 -8.73 -47.89 26.14
N GLU A 593 -7.49 -48.25 26.47
CA GLU A 593 -6.28 -47.53 26.09
C GLU A 593 -6.15 -47.43 24.56
N GLU A 594 -6.24 -48.55 23.84
CA GLU A 594 -6.25 -48.57 22.37
C GLU A 594 -7.34 -47.68 21.76
N ARG A 595 -8.51 -47.60 22.42
CA ARG A 595 -9.62 -46.75 21.98
C ARG A 595 -9.36 -45.27 22.24
N LEU A 596 -8.70 -44.92 23.34
CA LEU A 596 -8.28 -43.54 23.60
C LEU A 596 -7.22 -43.11 22.59
N ASP A 597 -6.24 -43.98 22.30
CA ASP A 597 -5.19 -43.73 21.30
C ASP A 597 -5.76 -43.42 19.93
N GLY A 598 -6.72 -44.23 19.49
CA GLY A 598 -7.38 -44.06 18.19
C GLY A 598 -8.18 -42.75 18.03
N LEU A 599 -8.40 -41.97 19.10
CA LEU A 599 -9.07 -40.66 19.01
C LEU A 599 -8.11 -39.51 18.68
N PHE A 600 -6.82 -39.69 18.96
CA PHE A 600 -5.80 -38.66 18.79
C PHE A 600 -4.89 -38.90 17.58
N GLN A 601 -4.91 -40.12 17.02
CA GLN A 601 -4.38 -40.43 15.68
C GLN A 601 -5.24 -39.77 14.59
#